data_AF-A0AAW9J9C7-F1
#
_entry.id   AF-A0AAW9J9C7-F1
#
_cell.length_a   1.000
_cell.length_b   1.000
_cell.length_c   1.000
_cell.angle_alpha   90.00
_cell.angle_beta   90.00
_cell.angle_gamma   90.00
#
_symmetry.space_group_name_H-M   'P 1'
#
loop_
_entity.id
_entity.type
_entity.pdbx_description
1 polymer ?
#
loop_
_entity_poly.entity_id
_entity_poly.type
_entity_poly.pdbx_seq_one_letter_code
_entity_poly.pdbx_strand_id
1 'polypeptide(L)'
;APGSRVITGINEERNRLREVKDRADIIIDTSKYAIRDLREEMNKNYGDMKQPEKQLSVTVLSFGFKYGIPVDSDLVFDVRFIPNPFYIAELKPYSGNDEPVKDYVLKQEETKGFIKRADDMLDFLIPNYKK
;
A
#
# COMPACT_ATOMS: atom_id res chain seq x y z
N ALA A 1 17.57 22.63 -25.67
CA ALA A 1 16.70 23.76 -26.03
C ALA A 1 15.29 23.48 -25.51
N PRO A 2 14.66 24.39 -24.77
CA PRO A 2 13.29 24.22 -24.29
C PRO A 2 12.33 24.52 -25.44
N GLY A 3 11.76 23.48 -26.08
CA GLY A 3 10.82 23.69 -27.20
C GLY A 3 10.59 22.56 -28.19
N SER A 4 11.17 21.37 -28.03
CA SER A 4 10.72 20.20 -28.82
C SER A 4 9.36 19.74 -28.30
N ARG A 5 8.31 19.81 -29.13
CA ARG A 5 6.96 19.28 -28.82
C ARG A 5 7.10 17.88 -28.21
N VAL A 6 6.30 17.56 -27.19
CA VAL A 6 6.24 16.22 -26.57
C VAL A 6 6.20 15.09 -27.61
N ILE A 7 5.51 15.33 -28.72
CA ILE A 7 5.42 14.42 -29.88
C ILE A 7 6.80 14.13 -30.51
N THR A 8 7.67 15.14 -30.66
CA THR A 8 9.02 14.96 -31.19
C THR A 8 9.84 14.06 -30.26
N GLY A 9 9.75 14.28 -28.94
CA GLY A 9 10.40 13.42 -27.96
C GLY A 9 9.93 11.96 -28.03
N ILE A 10 8.62 11.74 -28.12
CA ILE A 10 8.04 10.39 -28.26
C ILE A 10 8.52 9.70 -29.55
N ASN A 11 8.63 10.44 -30.65
CA ASN A 11 9.10 9.87 -31.92
C ASN A 11 10.60 9.51 -31.87
N GLU A 12 11.42 10.35 -31.25
CA GLU A 12 12.84 10.05 -31.03
C GLU A 12 13.03 8.84 -30.13
N GLU A 13 12.26 8.73 -29.04
CA GLU A 13 12.28 7.57 -28.14
C GLU A 13 11.91 6.28 -28.87
N ARG A 14 10.81 6.28 -29.66
CA ARG A 14 10.39 5.13 -30.47
C ARG A 14 11.45 4.72 -31.49
N ASN A 15 12.14 5.68 -32.11
CA ASN A 15 13.22 5.38 -33.05
C ASN A 15 14.41 4.74 -32.34
N ARG A 16 14.79 5.21 -31.15
CA ARG A 16 15.88 4.62 -30.35
C ARG A 16 15.55 3.22 -29.84
N LEU A 17 14.29 2.96 -29.48
CA LEU A 17 13.84 1.66 -28.98
C LEU A 17 13.44 0.67 -30.08
N ARG A 18 13.59 1.03 -31.36
CA ARG A 18 13.17 0.21 -32.48
C ARG A 18 13.84 -1.17 -32.49
N GLU A 19 15.14 -1.24 -32.25
CA GLU A 19 15.86 -2.51 -32.22
C GLU A 19 15.39 -3.44 -31.09
N VAL A 20 15.00 -2.88 -29.94
CA VAL A 20 14.44 -3.65 -28.82
C VAL A 20 13.06 -4.17 -29.19
N LYS A 21 12.22 -3.33 -29.81
CA LYS A 21 10.89 -3.72 -30.29
C LYS A 21 10.97 -4.82 -31.35
N ASP A 22 11.91 -4.73 -32.28
CA ASP A 22 12.08 -5.70 -33.37
C ASP A 22 12.55 -7.08 -32.87
N ARG A 23 13.14 -7.14 -31.67
CA ARG A 23 13.56 -8.39 -31.01
C ARG A 23 12.57 -8.89 -29.96
N ALA A 24 11.47 -8.19 -29.73
CA ALA A 24 10.51 -8.57 -28.70
C ALA A 24 9.66 -9.76 -29.15
N ASP A 25 9.55 -10.77 -28.31
CA ASP A 25 8.69 -11.94 -28.56
C ASP A 25 7.20 -11.56 -28.54
N ILE A 26 6.83 -10.55 -27.73
CA ILE A 26 5.45 -10.08 -27.56
C ILE A 26 5.42 -8.55 -27.58
N ILE A 27 4.51 -7.99 -28.37
CA ILE A 27 4.21 -6.56 -28.41
C ILE A 27 2.78 -6.33 -27.95
N ILE A 28 2.60 -5.61 -26.84
CA ILE A 28 1.28 -5.27 -26.28
C ILE A 28 0.95 -3.83 -26.68
N ASP A 29 -0.10 -3.64 -27.48
CA ASP A 29 -0.60 -2.31 -27.83
C ASP A 29 -1.61 -1.83 -26.78
N THR A 30 -1.16 -0.92 -25.92
CA THR A 30 -1.97 -0.36 -24.83
C THR A 30 -2.78 0.87 -25.23
N SER A 31 -2.84 1.23 -26.52
CA SER A 31 -3.45 2.50 -26.99
C SER A 31 -4.92 2.67 -26.61
N LYS A 32 -5.64 1.57 -26.38
CA LYS A 32 -7.07 1.56 -26.03
C LYS A 32 -7.36 0.92 -24.67
N TYR A 33 -6.34 0.62 -23.88
CA TYR A 33 -6.51 -0.09 -22.62
C TYR A 33 -7.03 0.84 -21.54
N ALA A 34 -8.00 0.38 -20.77
CA ALA A 34 -8.24 0.87 -19.43
C ALA A 34 -7.10 0.41 -18.50
N ILE A 35 -6.93 1.06 -17.35
CA ILE A 35 -5.86 0.76 -16.38
C ILE A 35 -5.81 -0.74 -16.00
N ARG A 36 -6.96 -1.41 -15.99
CA ARG A 36 -7.07 -2.83 -15.62
C ARG A 36 -6.64 -3.79 -16.73
N ASP A 37 -6.80 -3.39 -17.98
CA ASP A 37 -6.65 -4.28 -19.15
C ASP A 37 -5.20 -4.72 -19.33
N LEU A 38 -4.24 -3.81 -19.08
CA LEU A 38 -2.81 -4.16 -19.15
C LEU A 38 -2.44 -5.22 -18.11
N ARG A 39 -3.01 -5.15 -16.91
CA ARG A 39 -2.73 -6.11 -15.84
C ARG A 39 -3.29 -7.50 -16.20
N GLU A 40 -4.46 -7.53 -16.83
CA GLU A 40 -5.08 -8.77 -17.31
C GLU A 40 -4.26 -9.39 -18.44
N GLU A 41 -3.79 -8.59 -19.41
CA GLU A 41 -2.91 -9.08 -20.48
C GLU A 41 -1.53 -9.54 -19.96
N MET A 42 -0.97 -8.87 -18.95
CA MET A 42 0.27 -9.34 -18.30
C MET A 42 0.06 -10.69 -17.59
N ASN A 43 -1.05 -10.85 -16.87
CA ASN A 43 -1.38 -12.11 -16.20
C ASN A 43 -1.71 -13.24 -17.19
N LYS A 44 -2.28 -12.92 -18.34
CA LYS A 44 -2.57 -13.92 -19.37
C LYS A 44 -1.30 -14.46 -20.04
N ASN A 45 -0.33 -13.58 -20.33
CA ASN A 45 0.90 -13.97 -21.02
C ASN A 45 2.00 -14.49 -20.08
N TYR A 46 2.00 -14.04 -18.81
CA TYR A 46 3.08 -14.32 -17.85
C TYR A 46 2.60 -14.74 -16.46
N GLY A 47 1.30 -14.78 -16.21
CA GLY A 47 0.75 -15.21 -14.93
C GLY A 47 0.79 -16.72 -14.81
N ASP A 48 1.23 -17.20 -13.65
CA ASP A 48 1.16 -18.61 -13.31
C ASP A 48 -0.31 -19.05 -13.30
N MET A 49 -0.68 -20.08 -14.08
CA MET A 49 -2.01 -20.71 -14.07
C MET A 49 -2.41 -21.28 -12.70
N LYS A 50 -1.53 -21.18 -11.70
CA LYS A 50 -1.66 -21.68 -10.33
C LYS A 50 -1.85 -20.59 -9.28
N GLN A 51 -2.05 -19.32 -9.63
CA GLN A 51 -2.41 -18.35 -8.58
C GLN A 51 -3.88 -18.52 -8.19
N PRO A 52 -4.16 -19.01 -6.96
CA PRO A 52 -5.52 -18.98 -6.43
C PRO A 52 -5.93 -17.51 -6.32
N GLU A 53 -7.22 -17.23 -6.56
CA GLU A 53 -7.94 -15.98 -6.30
C GLU A 53 -7.12 -14.82 -5.70
N LYS A 54 -7.08 -13.67 -6.40
CA LYS A 54 -6.53 -12.37 -5.94
C LYS A 54 -6.41 -12.31 -4.39
N GLN A 55 -5.24 -12.69 -3.85
CA GLN A 55 -5.06 -12.63 -2.41
C GLN A 55 -4.98 -11.16 -2.01
N LEU A 56 -5.89 -10.72 -1.15
CA LEU A 56 -5.85 -9.40 -0.55
C LEU A 56 -4.57 -9.29 0.29
N SER A 57 -3.68 -8.37 -0.09
CA SER A 57 -2.50 -8.02 0.70
C SER A 57 -2.88 -6.94 1.70
N VAL A 58 -2.63 -7.18 2.99
CA VAL A 58 -2.90 -6.22 4.07
C VAL A 58 -1.59 -5.72 4.63
N THR A 59 -1.37 -4.40 4.62
CA THR A 59 -0.20 -3.75 5.21
C THR A 59 -0.66 -2.91 6.39
N VAL A 60 -0.06 -3.13 7.56
CA VAL A 60 -0.29 -2.32 8.77
C VAL A 60 0.95 -1.47 9.02
N LEU A 61 0.74 -0.16 9.14
CA LEU A 61 1.82 0.79 9.39
C LEU A 61 1.45 1.70 10.56
N SER A 62 2.43 2.00 11.41
CA SER A 62 2.33 3.05 12.43
C SER A 62 2.98 4.33 11.94
N PHE A 63 2.33 5.48 12.10
CA PHE A 63 2.89 6.78 11.75
C PHE A 63 2.64 7.81 12.86
N GLY A 64 3.36 8.92 12.83
CA GLY A 64 3.11 10.07 13.71
C GLY A 64 2.57 11.24 12.91
N PHE A 65 1.46 11.85 13.35
CA PHE A 65 0.80 12.98 12.65
C PHE A 65 1.74 14.15 12.30
N LYS A 66 2.80 14.37 13.08
CA LYS A 66 3.82 15.40 12.77
C LYS A 66 4.56 15.16 11.44
N TYR A 67 4.52 13.94 10.91
CA TYR A 67 5.14 13.55 9.64
C TYR A 67 4.12 13.42 8.49
N GLY A 68 2.85 13.76 8.74
CA GLY A 68 1.77 13.58 7.78
C GLY A 68 1.17 12.17 7.78
N ILE A 69 0.00 12.04 7.15
CA ILE A 69 -0.67 10.75 6.92
C ILE A 69 -0.04 10.12 5.67
N PRO A 70 0.31 8.83 5.67
CA PRO A 70 0.80 8.16 4.47
C PRO A 70 -0.22 8.24 3.33
N VAL A 71 0.26 8.60 2.14
CA VAL A 71 -0.60 8.91 0.98
C VAL A 71 -1.32 7.69 0.40
N ASP A 72 -0.84 6.49 0.74
CA ASP A 72 -1.30 5.18 0.29
C ASP A 72 -2.16 4.45 1.34
N SER A 73 -2.59 5.15 2.39
CA SER A 73 -3.44 4.56 3.44
C SER A 73 -4.93 4.56 3.04
N ASP A 74 -5.55 3.36 3.01
CA ASP A 74 -7.00 3.22 2.81
C ASP A 74 -7.79 3.50 4.10
N LEU A 75 -7.29 3.03 5.24
CA LEU A 75 -7.90 3.20 6.56
C LEU A 75 -6.90 3.86 7.50
N VAL A 76 -7.35 4.89 8.22
CA VAL A 76 -6.54 5.63 9.20
C VAL A 76 -7.25 5.60 10.54
N PHE A 77 -6.55 5.09 11.55
CA PHE A 77 -7.03 5.05 12.93
C PHE A 77 -6.26 6.04 13.79
N ASP A 78 -6.93 7.06 14.32
CA ASP A 78 -6.34 7.99 15.28
C ASP A 78 -6.41 7.42 16.70
N VAL A 79 -5.26 7.05 17.25
CA VAL A 79 -5.12 6.45 18.59
C VAL A 79 -4.64 7.43 19.66
N ARG A 80 -4.62 8.76 19.38
CA ARG A 80 -4.11 9.77 20.33
C ARG A 80 -4.93 9.91 21.62
N PHE A 81 -6.10 9.29 21.70
CA PHE A 81 -6.89 9.21 22.92
C PHE A 81 -6.31 8.22 23.95
N ILE A 82 -5.42 7.32 23.54
CA ILE A 82 -4.75 6.37 24.43
C ILE A 82 -3.69 7.12 25.27
N PRO A 83 -3.59 6.86 26.59
CA PRO A 83 -2.55 7.43 27.44
C PRO A 83 -1.14 7.24 26.86
N ASN A 84 -0.44 8.35 26.66
CA ASN A 84 0.86 8.33 25.99
C ASN A 84 1.98 7.89 26.95
N PRO A 85 2.68 6.75 26.69
CA PRO A 85 3.75 6.25 27.55
C PRO A 85 4.97 7.19 27.62
N PHE A 86 5.11 8.15 26.70
CA PHE A 86 6.21 9.10 26.68
C PHE A 86 6.29 10.01 27.92
N TYR A 87 5.17 10.18 28.65
CA TYR A 87 5.14 10.94 29.90
C TYR A 87 5.68 10.15 31.10
N ILE A 88 5.92 8.85 30.95
CA ILE A 88 6.49 7.98 31.98
C ILE A 88 7.99 7.86 31.71
N ALA A 89 8.81 8.39 32.62
CA ALA A 89 10.25 8.49 32.44
C ALA A 89 10.91 7.12 32.17
N GLU A 90 10.39 6.08 32.82
CA GLU A 90 10.83 4.70 32.72
C GLU A 90 10.47 4.06 31.36
N LEU A 91 9.40 4.52 30.70
CA LEU A 91 8.94 3.98 29.42
C LEU A 91 9.47 4.77 28.21
N LYS A 92 9.87 6.02 28.42
CA LYS A 92 10.37 6.93 27.38
C LYS A 92 11.49 6.37 26.49
N PRO A 93 12.45 5.55 26.99
CA PRO A 93 13.50 4.98 26.15
C PRO A 93 13.04 3.83 25.25
N TYR A 94 11.87 3.27 25.52
CA TYR A 94 11.35 2.06 24.86
C TYR A 94 10.40 2.42 23.72
N SER A 95 10.24 1.47 22.80
CA SER A 95 9.28 1.51 21.69
C SER A 95 8.00 0.74 22.04
N GLY A 96 6.96 0.90 21.22
CA GLY A 96 5.72 0.12 21.36
C GLY A 96 5.88 -1.40 21.17
N ASN A 97 7.03 -1.86 20.66
CA ASN A 97 7.34 -3.28 20.52
C ASN A 97 7.93 -3.87 21.81
N ASP A 98 8.39 -3.04 22.74
CA ASP A 98 8.98 -3.48 23.99
C ASP A 98 7.87 -3.79 25.02
N GLU A 99 8.05 -4.90 25.73
CA GLU A 99 7.06 -5.43 26.66
C GLU A 99 6.57 -4.42 27.72
N PRO A 100 7.44 -3.57 28.34
CA PRO A 100 6.98 -2.55 29.28
C PRO A 100 5.98 -1.55 28.71
N VAL A 101 6.17 -1.15 27.45
CA VAL A 101 5.27 -0.19 26.77
C VAL A 101 3.99 -0.90 26.34
N LYS A 102 4.11 -2.12 25.81
CA LYS A 102 2.96 -2.95 25.44
C LYS A 102 2.05 -3.22 26.64
N ASP A 103 2.61 -3.66 27.76
CA ASP A 103 1.88 -3.91 29.00
C ASP A 103 1.24 -2.64 29.54
N TYR A 104 1.95 -1.51 29.45
CA TYR A 104 1.38 -0.24 29.82
C TYR A 104 0.15 0.05 28.97
N VAL A 105 0.27 0.05 27.64
CA VAL A 105 -0.78 0.43 26.66
C VAL A 105 -1.95 -0.56 26.60
N LEU A 106 -1.73 -1.86 26.86
CA LEU A 106 -2.79 -2.86 26.83
C LEU A 106 -3.56 -2.97 28.16
N LYS A 107 -3.09 -2.34 29.24
CA LYS A 107 -3.80 -2.32 30.53
C LYS A 107 -5.00 -1.38 30.53
N GLN A 108 -5.02 -0.34 29.69
CA GLN A 108 -6.11 0.62 29.62
C GLN A 108 -7.36 -0.01 28.98
N GLU A 109 -8.52 0.28 29.57
CA GLU A 109 -9.81 -0.21 29.10
C GLU A 109 -10.19 0.39 27.74
N GLU A 110 -9.81 1.65 27.50
CA GLU A 110 -10.00 2.34 26.23
C GLU A 110 -9.24 1.64 25.09
N THR A 111 -8.00 1.21 25.34
CA THR A 111 -7.19 0.48 24.35
C THR A 111 -7.84 -0.85 24.00
N LYS A 112 -8.23 -1.64 25.01
CA LYS A 112 -8.90 -2.94 24.80
C LYS A 112 -10.22 -2.77 24.04
N GLY A 113 -11.00 -1.75 24.40
CA GLY A 113 -12.25 -1.41 23.75
C GLY A 113 -12.05 -0.99 22.29
N PHE A 114 -11.00 -0.21 22.01
CA PHE A 114 -10.64 0.19 20.65
C PHE A 114 -10.21 -0.99 19.79
N ILE A 115 -9.27 -1.82 20.28
CA ILE A 115 -8.78 -3.00 19.55
C ILE A 115 -9.95 -3.90 19.14
N LYS A 116 -10.84 -4.23 20.09
CA LYS A 116 -12.00 -5.06 19.80
C LYS A 116 -12.86 -4.49 18.67
N ARG A 117 -13.15 -3.19 18.69
CA ARG A 117 -13.98 -2.54 17.67
C ARG A 117 -13.29 -2.42 16.32
N ALA A 118 -11.98 -2.17 16.33
CA ALA A 118 -11.18 -2.14 15.11
C ALA A 118 -11.13 -3.52 14.46
N ASP A 119 -10.90 -4.58 15.25
CA ASP A 119 -10.92 -5.96 14.79
C ASP A 119 -12.30 -6.34 14.22
N ASP A 120 -13.39 -6.08 14.96
CA ASP A 120 -14.76 -6.33 14.50
C ASP A 120 -15.06 -5.61 13.15
N MET A 121 -14.54 -4.40 12.98
CA MET A 121 -14.69 -3.63 11.74
C MET A 121 -13.86 -4.25 10.60
N LEU A 122 -12.61 -4.66 10.86
CA LEU A 122 -11.75 -5.29 9.85
C LEU A 122 -12.32 -6.65 9.43
N ASP A 123 -12.86 -7.44 10.34
CA ASP A 123 -13.54 -8.71 10.07
C ASP A 123 -14.73 -8.53 9.12
N PHE A 124 -15.46 -7.41 9.26
CA PHE A 124 -16.53 -7.06 8.32
C PHE A 124 -15.99 -6.56 6.97
N LEU A 125 -14.93 -5.75 6.97
CA LEU A 125 -14.44 -5.09 5.74
C LEU A 125 -13.60 -6.01 4.85
N ILE A 126 -12.70 -6.82 5.42
CA ILE A 126 -11.76 -7.66 4.68
C ILE A 126 -12.47 -8.57 3.65
N PRO A 127 -13.55 -9.30 4.00
CA PRO A 127 -14.30 -10.09 3.03
C PRO A 127 -14.96 -9.26 1.93
N ASN A 128 -15.32 -8.00 2.21
CA ASN A 128 -15.93 -7.10 1.23
C ASN A 128 -14.89 -6.46 0.29
N TYR A 129 -13.63 -6.32 0.71
CA TYR A 129 -12.53 -5.91 -0.18
C TYR A 129 -12.05 -7.03 -1.11
N LYS A 130 -12.34 -8.29 -0.80
CA LYS A 130 -11.98 -9.45 -1.65
C LYS A 130 -12.92 -9.66 -2.84
N LYS A 131 -14.12 -9.08 -2.83
CA LYS A 131 -15.13 -9.20 -3.89
C LYS A 131 -14.75 -8.38 -5.12
#